data_AF-A0A1F8V845-F1
#
_entry.id   AF-A0A1F8V845-F1
#
_cell.length_a   1.000
_cell.length_b   1.000
_cell.length_c   1.000
_cell.angle_alpha   90.00
_cell.angle_beta   90.00
_cell.angle_gamma   90.00
#
_symmetry.space_group_name_H-M   'P 1'
#
loop_
_entity.id
_entity.type
_entity.pdbx_description
1 polymer ?
#
loop_
_entity_poly.entity_id
_entity_poly.type
_entity_poly.pdbx_seq_one_letter_code
_entity_poly.pdbx_strand_id
1 'polypeptide(L)'
;MKSIKISALILCLCIIFVLSGCNKADNIDTSSPNYSNVESYNLTESITASETEESLYKSELKDEFVKLYEKELVIIDFILSRTEINSKEAEFYCDDSPFKLYKLNSEHKFSTKQKLLDACNQIYSDGQAAFNMLLEYPKYGPKVITFIEETTYISDNYMLSNIFSIDIDSIKILSLDQNSAEIRFTGLEISITASIRMKKINDMWLLDNSIYFALEKAEEDQLLATNWEDNLTDGAQNSGTATRLYGDILVINIFISDGNSEWNKTAISDMLEYVDKATNYLEKMALAYNVESEITATSEAESLYFVYNGTIPDDYTYTIWIEEMMAYTTYGSLKGYVEAYFTEDELSKYDNYCVLLNVNKSGRSYAIQCNTDNYDSELNYLERAVMFYSTDRNYNYFMCPSTYAHEILHLFGASDLYFPQDSDDERAKIAENYVWSDIMRYIPADDIESATISNFTAFKVGLFPYLDSQLFLFNNYEK
;
A
#
# COMPACT_ATOMS: atom_id res chain seq x y z
N MET A 1 -42.84 59.32 0.71
CA MET A 1 -42.42 59.67 -0.66
C MET A 1 -41.84 58.41 -1.29
N LYS A 2 -42.45 58.00 -2.42
CA LYS A 2 -42.14 56.98 -3.46
C LYS A 2 -40.83 56.16 -3.32
N SER A 3 -40.69 54.87 -3.65
CA SER A 3 -41.52 53.70 -4.02
C SER A 3 -40.51 52.58 -4.39
N ILE A 4 -40.31 51.49 -3.63
CA ILE A 4 -40.82 50.10 -3.78
C ILE A 4 -40.89 49.47 -5.20
N LYS A 5 -40.31 48.25 -5.29
CA LYS A 5 -40.53 47.04 -6.18
C LYS A 5 -39.78 46.94 -7.52
N ILE A 6 -38.86 45.95 -7.70
CA ILE A 6 -39.00 44.48 -7.94
C ILE A 6 -39.54 44.13 -9.33
N SER A 7 -38.76 43.35 -10.10
CA SER A 7 -39.11 42.22 -11.03
C SER A 7 -37.81 41.80 -11.74
N ALA A 8 -37.19 40.62 -11.60
CA ALA A 8 -37.62 39.23 -11.83
C ALA A 8 -37.97 38.88 -13.30
N LEU A 9 -37.20 37.92 -13.83
CA LEU A 9 -37.64 36.72 -14.58
C LEU A 9 -37.39 36.62 -16.11
N ILE A 10 -36.94 35.41 -16.50
CA ILE A 10 -37.18 34.62 -17.74
C ILE A 10 -36.01 34.42 -18.73
N LEU A 11 -35.24 33.36 -18.45
CA LEU A 11 -34.89 32.19 -19.29
C LEU A 11 -35.44 32.11 -20.74
N CYS A 12 -34.58 31.85 -21.74
CA CYS A 12 -34.95 31.07 -22.94
C CYS A 12 -33.78 30.26 -23.49
N LEU A 13 -34.04 28.96 -23.63
CA LEU A 13 -33.19 27.87 -24.12
C LEU A 13 -33.32 27.74 -25.67
N CYS A 14 -32.24 27.24 -26.28
CA CYS A 14 -32.20 26.21 -27.33
C CYS A 14 -32.53 26.47 -28.84
N ILE A 15 -31.48 26.26 -29.67
CA ILE A 15 -31.33 25.16 -30.67
C ILE A 15 -31.82 25.36 -32.15
N ILE A 16 -30.80 25.37 -33.05
CA ILE A 16 -30.62 24.60 -34.32
C ILE A 16 -31.06 25.13 -35.72
N PHE A 17 -30.00 25.29 -36.57
CA PHE A 17 -29.78 25.00 -38.00
C PHE A 17 -30.55 25.69 -39.16
N VAL A 18 -29.79 26.19 -40.17
CA VAL A 18 -29.56 25.55 -41.51
C VAL A 18 -28.95 26.54 -42.56
N LEU A 19 -27.77 26.14 -43.07
CA LEU A 19 -27.17 26.24 -44.43
C LEU A 19 -26.79 27.56 -45.14
N SER A 20 -25.52 27.62 -45.58
CA SER A 20 -25.00 27.68 -46.97
C SER A 20 -23.45 27.78 -46.91
N GLY A 21 -22.59 27.10 -47.68
CA GLY A 21 -22.74 26.31 -48.90
C GLY A 21 -21.45 25.54 -49.27
N CYS A 22 -21.52 24.84 -50.40
CA CYS A 22 -20.61 23.83 -50.94
C CYS A 22 -19.30 24.36 -51.56
N ASN A 23 -18.23 23.54 -51.53
CA ASN A 23 -17.43 23.04 -52.68
C ASN A 23 -16.16 22.34 -52.15
N LYS A 24 -16.03 21.00 -52.25
CA LYS A 24 -15.51 20.14 -53.35
C LYS A 24 -13.98 20.21 -53.55
N ALA A 25 -13.33 19.08 -53.33
CA ALA A 25 -11.91 18.78 -53.50
C ALA A 25 -11.51 18.57 -54.97
N ASP A 26 -10.22 18.76 -55.30
CA ASP A 26 -9.38 17.81 -56.06
C ASP A 26 -7.91 18.29 -56.20
N ASN A 27 -6.99 17.32 -56.06
CA ASN A 27 -5.65 17.15 -56.64
C ASN A 27 -4.61 18.29 -56.69
N ILE A 28 -3.45 18.06 -56.07
CA ILE A 28 -2.16 18.62 -56.53
C ILE A 28 -1.10 17.53 -56.57
N ASP A 29 -0.59 17.33 -57.78
CA ASP A 29 0.54 16.48 -58.18
C ASP A 29 1.76 17.37 -58.47
N THR A 30 2.93 16.84 -58.10
CA THR A 30 4.32 17.07 -58.57
C THR A 30 4.78 18.40 -59.18
N SER A 31 5.82 19.01 -58.57
CA SER A 31 7.13 19.29 -59.22
C SER A 31 8.11 20.06 -58.31
N SER A 32 9.34 19.57 -58.26
CA SER A 32 10.48 20.11 -57.50
C SER A 32 11.01 21.46 -58.01
N PRO A 33 11.91 22.09 -57.22
CA PRO A 33 13.21 22.47 -57.78
C PRO A 33 14.38 21.92 -56.97
N ASN A 34 15.47 21.71 -57.70
CA ASN A 34 16.70 21.01 -57.33
C ASN A 34 17.85 21.98 -57.01
N TYR A 35 18.94 21.42 -56.46
CA TYR A 35 20.30 21.96 -56.19
C TYR A 35 20.53 22.51 -54.77
N SER A 36 21.53 22.08 -53.99
CA SER A 36 22.78 21.35 -54.32
C SER A 36 23.51 20.81 -53.07
N ASN A 37 24.11 19.63 -53.24
CA ASN A 37 25.40 19.16 -52.69
C ASN A 37 25.65 19.15 -51.17
N VAL A 38 25.53 17.97 -50.57
CA VAL A 38 26.49 17.49 -49.56
C VAL A 38 26.91 16.08 -49.95
N GLU A 39 28.23 15.87 -49.97
CA GLU A 39 28.93 14.70 -50.45
C GLU A 39 28.53 13.42 -49.70
N SER A 40 28.24 12.39 -50.49
CA SER A 40 28.00 11.02 -50.04
C SER A 40 29.29 10.40 -49.50
N TYR A 41 29.36 10.18 -48.19
CA TYR A 41 30.19 9.11 -47.63
C TYR A 41 29.41 7.81 -47.76
N ASN A 42 29.89 6.94 -48.67
CA ASN A 42 29.45 5.55 -48.77
C ASN A 42 29.78 4.82 -47.47
N LEU A 43 28.75 4.46 -46.70
CA LEU A 43 28.77 3.33 -45.77
C LEU A 43 27.75 2.31 -46.29
N THR A 44 28.10 1.67 -47.38
CA THR A 44 27.49 0.40 -47.80
C THR A 44 28.08 -0.71 -46.96
N GLU A 45 27.33 -1.16 -45.97
CA GLU A 45 27.23 -2.59 -45.61
C GLU A 45 25.90 -2.80 -44.88
N SER A 46 24.80 -2.67 -45.62
CA SER A 46 23.53 -3.28 -45.22
C SER A 46 23.59 -4.76 -45.56
N ILE A 47 23.83 -5.60 -44.57
CA ILE A 47 23.51 -7.02 -44.67
C ILE A 47 21.99 -7.11 -44.69
N THR A 48 21.40 -7.10 -45.89
CA THR A 48 20.01 -7.49 -46.07
C THR A 48 19.96 -9.01 -45.90
N ALA A 49 19.78 -9.46 -44.66
CA ALA A 49 19.33 -10.81 -44.39
C ALA A 49 18.03 -11.02 -45.18
N SER A 50 17.89 -12.15 -45.86
CA SER A 50 16.61 -12.48 -46.49
C SER A 50 15.52 -12.58 -45.40
N GLU A 51 14.26 -12.26 -45.72
CA GLU A 51 13.13 -12.41 -44.77
C GLU A 51 13.09 -13.81 -44.13
N THR A 52 13.63 -14.82 -44.83
CA THR A 52 13.77 -16.20 -44.37
C THR A 52 14.86 -16.38 -43.32
N GLU A 53 16.00 -15.70 -43.43
CA GLU A 53 17.10 -15.73 -42.46
C GLU A 53 16.73 -14.99 -41.17
N GLU A 54 16.06 -13.84 -41.29
CA GLU A 54 15.57 -13.11 -40.12
C GLU A 54 14.49 -13.92 -39.37
N SER A 55 13.58 -14.57 -40.11
CA SER A 55 12.57 -15.46 -39.52
C SER A 55 13.19 -16.67 -38.83
N LEU A 56 14.23 -17.27 -39.41
CA LEU A 56 14.92 -18.41 -38.80
C LEU A 56 15.64 -17.98 -37.51
N TYR A 57 16.35 -16.85 -37.55
CA TYR A 57 17.08 -16.33 -36.41
C TYR A 57 16.16 -15.95 -35.24
N LYS A 58 14.99 -15.37 -35.53
CA LYS A 58 13.95 -15.12 -34.52
C LYS A 58 13.41 -16.41 -33.90
N SER A 59 13.28 -17.49 -34.68
CA SER A 59 12.89 -18.80 -34.14
C SER A 59 13.95 -19.38 -33.20
N GLU A 60 15.23 -19.32 -33.59
CA GLU A 60 16.33 -19.79 -32.76
C GLU A 60 16.44 -19.01 -31.44
N LEU A 61 16.24 -17.69 -31.50
CA LEU A 61 16.24 -16.86 -30.31
C LEU A 61 15.05 -17.16 -29.38
N LYS A 62 13.87 -17.43 -29.93
CA LYS A 62 12.71 -17.88 -29.14
C LYS A 62 13.04 -19.19 -28.42
N ASP A 63 13.64 -20.16 -29.10
CA ASP A 63 14.04 -21.43 -28.49
C ASP A 63 15.07 -21.23 -27.38
N GLU A 64 16.02 -20.30 -27.57
CA GLU A 64 17.02 -19.99 -26.54
C GLU A 64 16.40 -19.30 -25.32
N PHE A 65 15.45 -18.38 -25.53
CA PHE A 65 14.68 -17.78 -24.44
C PHE A 65 13.94 -18.84 -23.62
N VAL A 66 13.28 -19.81 -24.28
CA VAL A 66 12.58 -20.91 -23.60
C VAL A 66 13.55 -21.77 -22.78
N LYS A 67 14.74 -22.09 -23.29
CA LYS A 67 15.75 -22.82 -22.51
C LYS A 67 16.23 -22.05 -21.28
N LEU A 68 16.41 -20.74 -21.39
CA LEU A 68 16.79 -19.89 -20.25
C LEU A 68 15.68 -19.83 -19.21
N TYR A 69 14.43 -19.70 -19.66
CA TYR A 69 13.25 -19.77 -18.80
C TYR A 69 13.15 -21.10 -18.06
N GLU A 70 13.32 -22.24 -18.74
CA GLU A 70 13.31 -23.56 -18.09
C GLU A 70 14.42 -23.70 -17.03
N LYS A 71 15.60 -23.12 -17.26
CA LYS A 71 16.67 -23.08 -16.26
C LYS A 71 16.33 -22.17 -15.09
N GLU A 72 15.74 -21.00 -15.36
CA GLU A 72 15.31 -20.05 -14.34
C GLU A 72 14.24 -20.65 -13.45
N LEU A 73 13.24 -21.34 -14.02
CA LEU A 73 12.19 -22.03 -13.27
C LEU A 73 12.76 -22.95 -12.19
N VAL A 74 13.89 -23.60 -12.43
CA VAL A 74 14.54 -24.46 -11.43
C VAL A 74 15.03 -23.65 -10.22
N ILE A 75 15.52 -22.43 -10.43
CA ILE A 75 15.90 -21.52 -9.34
C ILE A 75 14.65 -20.97 -8.67
N ILE A 76 13.68 -20.47 -9.45
CA ILE A 76 12.45 -19.87 -8.92
C ILE A 76 11.63 -20.88 -8.11
N ASP A 77 11.48 -22.11 -8.58
CA ASP A 77 10.82 -23.18 -7.83
C ASP A 77 11.49 -23.45 -6.49
N PHE A 78 12.82 -23.53 -6.50
CA PHE A 78 13.60 -23.71 -5.29
C PHE A 78 13.39 -22.58 -4.25
N ILE A 79 13.29 -21.33 -4.69
CA ILE A 79 13.10 -20.19 -3.78
C ILE A 79 11.63 -20.06 -3.32
N LEU A 80 10.68 -20.26 -4.23
CA LEU A 80 9.28 -19.88 -4.01
C LEU A 80 8.37 -21.02 -3.55
N SER A 81 8.55 -22.25 -4.07
CA SER A 81 7.68 -23.39 -3.74
C SER A 81 8.26 -24.31 -2.68
N ARG A 82 9.57 -24.22 -2.43
CA ARG A 82 10.30 -24.95 -1.38
C ARG A 82 10.02 -26.46 -1.39
N THR A 83 9.82 -27.03 -2.58
CA THR A 83 9.58 -28.47 -2.82
C THR A 83 10.63 -29.39 -2.17
N GLU A 84 11.76 -28.82 -1.76
CA GLU A 84 12.90 -29.52 -1.20
C GLU A 84 13.03 -29.43 0.33
N ILE A 85 12.09 -28.77 1.04
CA ILE A 85 11.98 -28.88 2.51
C ILE A 85 11.45 -30.28 2.86
N ASN A 86 12.34 -31.27 2.80
CA ASN A 86 12.09 -32.62 3.27
C ASN A 86 12.49 -32.71 4.74
N SER A 87 11.54 -33.15 5.56
CA SER A 87 11.45 -33.18 7.02
C SER A 87 12.52 -33.97 7.81
N LYS A 88 13.78 -34.03 7.37
CA LYS A 88 14.80 -34.90 7.99
C LYS A 88 16.17 -34.27 8.27
N GLU A 89 16.47 -33.05 7.82
CA GLU A 89 17.74 -32.37 8.13
C GLU A 89 17.55 -31.25 9.15
N ALA A 90 18.63 -30.91 9.87
CA ALA A 90 18.62 -30.17 11.12
C ALA A 90 17.81 -28.86 11.06
N GLU A 91 16.80 -28.76 11.91
CA GLU A 91 16.13 -27.51 12.24
C GLU A 91 17.11 -26.66 13.05
N PHE A 92 17.40 -25.45 12.56
CA PHE A 92 18.05 -24.43 13.36
C PHE A 92 16.98 -23.48 13.90
N TYR A 93 16.92 -23.37 15.22
CA TYR A 93 16.06 -22.41 15.91
C TYR A 93 16.86 -21.13 16.11
N CYS A 94 16.35 -20.03 15.54
CA CYS A 94 16.73 -18.71 15.98
C CYS A 94 15.71 -18.32 17.08
N ASP A 95 16.17 -18.18 18.32
CA ASP A 95 15.31 -17.95 19.49
C ASP A 95 14.38 -16.72 19.33
N ASP A 96 14.73 -15.79 18.42
CA ASP A 96 14.02 -14.54 18.15
C ASP A 96 13.16 -14.55 16.86
N SER A 97 13.05 -15.69 16.17
CA SER A 97 12.26 -15.82 14.93
C SER A 97 11.17 -16.88 15.08
N PRO A 98 9.90 -16.58 14.73
CA PRO A 98 8.86 -17.61 14.67
C PRO A 98 9.11 -18.62 13.53
N PHE A 99 10.06 -18.33 12.63
CA PHE A 99 10.36 -19.12 11.45
C PHE A 99 11.57 -20.03 11.65
N LYS A 100 11.46 -21.26 11.14
CA LYS A 100 12.52 -22.27 11.17
C LYS A 100 13.44 -22.12 9.97
N LEU A 101 14.72 -22.42 10.19
CA LEU A 101 15.71 -22.53 9.13
C LEU A 101 16.09 -23.99 8.89
N TYR A 102 16.04 -24.42 7.63
CA TYR A 102 16.38 -25.75 7.16
C TYR A 102 17.69 -25.72 6.40
N LYS A 103 18.68 -26.47 6.89
CA LYS A 103 19.95 -26.66 6.18
C LYS A 103 19.72 -27.49 4.92
N LEU A 104 20.30 -27.06 3.80
CA LEU A 104 20.31 -27.88 2.59
C LEU A 104 21.35 -28.99 2.63
N ASN A 105 20.96 -30.14 2.09
CA ASN A 105 21.84 -31.29 1.89
C ASN A 105 23.05 -30.88 1.04
N SER A 106 24.24 -31.34 1.40
CA SER A 106 25.49 -30.98 0.70
C SER A 106 25.51 -31.39 -0.78
N GLU A 107 24.80 -32.45 -1.15
CA GLU A 107 24.64 -32.93 -2.53
C GLU A 107 23.68 -32.05 -3.35
N HIS A 108 22.90 -31.18 -2.70
CA HIS A 108 21.96 -30.32 -3.38
C HIS A 108 22.66 -29.37 -4.37
N LYS A 109 22.02 -29.11 -5.52
CA LYS A 109 22.57 -28.26 -6.59
C LYS A 109 22.73 -26.81 -6.16
N PHE A 110 22.05 -26.37 -5.10
CA PHE A 110 22.17 -25.04 -4.50
C PHE A 110 22.67 -25.08 -3.04
N SER A 111 23.38 -26.15 -2.66
CA SER A 111 23.80 -26.36 -1.26
C SER A 111 24.79 -25.33 -0.71
N THR A 112 25.43 -24.56 -1.58
CA THR A 112 26.35 -23.48 -1.20
C THR A 112 26.05 -22.19 -1.94
N LYS A 113 26.49 -21.07 -1.36
CA LYS A 113 26.43 -19.75 -1.99
C LYS A 113 26.98 -19.73 -3.41
N GLN A 114 28.18 -20.30 -3.60
CA GLN A 114 28.83 -20.33 -4.91
C GLN A 114 28.01 -21.11 -5.95
N LYS A 115 27.43 -22.24 -5.58
CA LYS A 115 26.63 -23.04 -6.52
C LYS A 115 25.38 -22.31 -7.01
N LEU A 116 24.71 -21.56 -6.12
CA LEU A 116 23.56 -20.74 -6.51
C LEU A 116 23.97 -19.56 -7.40
N LEU A 117 25.09 -18.91 -7.09
CA LEU A 117 25.66 -17.85 -7.93
C LEU A 117 26.07 -18.37 -9.33
N ASP A 118 26.68 -19.56 -9.39
CA ASP A 118 27.05 -20.20 -10.65
C ASP A 118 25.84 -20.54 -11.51
N ALA A 119 24.72 -20.92 -10.89
CA ALA A 119 23.45 -21.12 -11.59
C ALA A 119 22.90 -19.80 -12.15
N CYS A 120 22.99 -18.70 -11.39
CA CYS A 120 22.61 -17.37 -11.87
C CYS A 120 23.48 -16.93 -13.06
N ASN A 121 24.80 -17.15 -13.00
CA ASN A 121 25.73 -16.80 -14.10
C ASN A 121 25.47 -17.57 -15.41
N GLN A 122 24.76 -18.69 -15.36
CA GLN A 122 24.39 -19.47 -16.55
C GLN A 122 23.10 -18.98 -17.23
N ILE A 123 22.37 -18.07 -16.58
CA ILE A 123 21.05 -17.61 -16.99
C ILE A 123 21.07 -16.12 -17.26
N TYR A 124 21.71 -15.34 -16.39
CA TYR A 124 21.65 -13.89 -16.39
C TYR A 124 22.95 -13.25 -16.90
N SER A 125 22.82 -12.14 -17.62
CA SER A 125 23.98 -11.37 -18.09
C SER A 125 24.73 -10.70 -16.95
N ASP A 126 24.05 -10.41 -15.85
CA ASP A 126 24.64 -10.02 -14.57
C ASP A 126 24.15 -10.99 -13.48
N GLY A 127 24.85 -12.12 -13.36
CA GLY A 127 24.49 -13.15 -12.38
C GLY A 127 24.62 -12.69 -10.93
N GLN A 128 25.47 -11.71 -10.62
CA GLN A 128 25.59 -11.18 -9.25
C GLN A 128 24.39 -10.30 -8.89
N ALA A 129 23.94 -9.44 -9.82
CA ALA A 129 22.74 -8.64 -9.61
C ALA A 129 21.50 -9.54 -9.46
N ALA A 130 21.35 -10.56 -10.32
CA ALA A 130 20.25 -11.50 -10.24
C ALA A 130 20.28 -12.33 -8.94
N PHE A 131 21.47 -12.78 -8.52
CA PHE A 131 21.66 -13.46 -7.25
C PHE A 131 21.21 -12.59 -6.08
N ASN A 132 21.61 -11.31 -6.03
CA ASN A 132 21.21 -10.41 -4.95
C ASN A 132 19.69 -10.18 -4.94
N MET A 133 19.06 -9.98 -6.10
CA MET A 133 17.61 -9.85 -6.22
C MET A 133 16.87 -11.06 -5.64
N LEU A 134 17.35 -12.27 -5.94
CA LEU A 134 16.77 -13.52 -5.41
C LEU A 134 16.90 -13.63 -3.87
N LEU A 135 17.99 -13.13 -3.29
CA LEU A 135 18.20 -13.11 -1.85
C LEU A 135 17.35 -12.06 -1.12
N GLU A 136 16.91 -11.03 -1.83
CA GLU A 136 16.01 -10.02 -1.28
C GLU A 136 14.56 -10.51 -1.18
N TYR A 137 14.25 -11.71 -1.66
CA TYR A 137 12.92 -12.30 -1.49
C TYR A 137 12.72 -12.94 -0.10
N PRO A 138 11.57 -12.73 0.57
CA PRO A 138 10.41 -11.96 0.14
C PRO A 138 10.60 -10.45 0.35
N LYS A 139 9.73 -9.65 -0.26
CA LYS A 139 9.66 -8.17 -0.09
C LYS A 139 9.54 -7.79 1.39
N TYR A 140 8.75 -8.54 2.16
CA TYR A 140 8.55 -8.35 3.60
C TYR A 140 9.07 -9.54 4.40
N GLY A 141 9.44 -9.28 5.65
CA GLY A 141 9.86 -10.34 6.56
C GLY A 141 11.29 -10.83 6.32
N PRO A 142 11.66 -11.94 7.00
CA PRO A 142 12.98 -12.53 6.89
C PRO A 142 13.22 -13.08 5.48
N LYS A 143 14.47 -13.13 5.04
CA LYS A 143 14.79 -13.65 3.71
C LYS A 143 14.63 -15.16 3.66
N VAL A 144 14.09 -15.67 2.55
CA VAL A 144 13.89 -17.12 2.39
C VAL A 144 15.23 -17.84 2.38
N ILE A 145 16.25 -17.28 1.74
CA ILE A 145 17.59 -17.86 1.68
C ILE A 145 18.52 -17.10 2.60
N THR A 146 19.24 -17.83 3.45
CA THR A 146 20.33 -17.31 4.28
C THR A 146 21.57 -18.21 4.13
N PHE A 147 22.76 -17.65 4.32
CA PHE A 147 24.01 -18.40 4.30
C PHE A 147 24.68 -18.39 5.67
N ILE A 148 25.03 -19.57 6.18
CA ILE A 148 25.84 -19.74 7.39
C ILE A 148 27.07 -20.56 6.99
N GLU A 149 28.27 -19.99 7.13
CA GLU A 149 29.53 -20.61 6.72
C GLU A 149 29.48 -21.15 5.27
N GLU A 150 28.98 -20.32 4.34
CA GLU A 150 28.79 -20.65 2.91
C GLU A 150 27.74 -21.74 2.60
N THR A 151 27.15 -22.36 3.63
CA THR A 151 26.06 -23.34 3.49
C THR A 151 24.73 -22.62 3.35
N THR A 152 23.90 -23.07 2.42
CA THR A 152 22.56 -22.52 2.17
C THR A 152 21.55 -23.05 3.18
N TYR A 153 20.76 -22.15 3.75
CA TYR A 153 19.61 -22.41 4.61
C TYR A 153 18.35 -21.80 4.01
N ILE A 154 17.21 -22.48 4.17
CA ILE A 154 15.89 -22.05 3.71
C ILE A 154 14.97 -21.80 4.91
N SER A 155 14.30 -20.66 4.95
CA SER A 155 13.28 -20.32 5.94
C SER A 155 11.89 -20.87 5.57
N ASP A 156 11.04 -21.17 6.55
CA ASP A 156 9.62 -21.48 6.36
C ASP A 156 8.68 -20.25 6.34
N ASN A 157 9.20 -19.03 6.40
CA ASN A 157 8.39 -17.83 6.65
C ASN A 157 7.30 -17.39 5.64
N TYR A 158 7.44 -17.69 4.34
CA TYR A 158 6.44 -17.35 3.32
C TYR A 158 6.49 -18.30 2.12
N MET A 159 5.38 -19.00 1.84
CA MET A 159 5.25 -19.89 0.68
C MET A 159 4.21 -19.35 -0.29
N LEU A 160 4.59 -19.21 -1.56
CA LEU A 160 3.63 -18.96 -2.61
C LEU A 160 2.87 -20.24 -2.94
N SER A 161 1.56 -20.10 -3.08
CA SER A 161 0.70 -21.21 -3.49
C SER A 161 0.87 -21.56 -4.96
N ASN A 162 1.30 -20.61 -5.81
CA ASN A 162 1.52 -20.80 -7.24
C ASN A 162 2.70 -19.97 -7.75
N ILE A 163 3.50 -20.55 -8.64
CA ILE A 163 4.51 -19.86 -9.44
C ILE A 163 3.91 -19.62 -10.82
N PHE A 164 4.06 -18.41 -11.35
CA PHE A 164 3.57 -18.09 -12.69
C PHE A 164 4.38 -18.84 -13.75
N SER A 165 3.66 -19.41 -14.72
CA SER A 165 4.25 -19.96 -15.93
C SER A 165 4.00 -19.04 -17.12
N ILE A 166 4.86 -19.07 -18.14
CA ILE A 166 4.67 -18.27 -19.35
C ILE A 166 3.92 -19.05 -20.43
N ASP A 167 3.08 -18.36 -21.19
CA ASP A 167 2.51 -18.84 -22.44
C ASP A 167 3.57 -18.80 -23.53
N ILE A 168 4.13 -19.95 -23.90
CA ILE A 168 5.17 -20.06 -24.94
C ILE A 168 4.66 -19.55 -26.31
N ASP A 169 3.36 -19.66 -26.59
CA ASP A 169 2.78 -19.19 -27.85
C ASP A 169 2.65 -17.66 -27.88
N SER A 170 2.65 -17.00 -26.71
CA SER A 170 2.62 -15.54 -26.59
C SER A 170 3.94 -14.84 -26.91
N ILE A 171 5.06 -15.58 -26.94
CA ILE A 171 6.41 -15.01 -27.04
C ILE A 171 6.59 -14.24 -28.37
N LYS A 172 6.96 -12.97 -28.26
CA LYS A 172 7.22 -12.07 -29.39
C LYS A 172 8.54 -11.33 -29.22
N ILE A 173 9.36 -11.32 -30.26
CA ILE A 173 10.58 -10.50 -30.33
C ILE A 173 10.17 -9.10 -30.81
N LEU A 174 10.28 -8.12 -29.94
CA LEU A 174 9.92 -6.72 -30.19
C LEU A 174 11.03 -5.98 -30.94
N SER A 175 12.27 -6.19 -30.53
CA SER A 175 13.46 -5.64 -31.18
C SER A 175 14.61 -6.64 -31.14
N LEU A 176 15.50 -6.54 -32.12
CA LEU A 176 16.65 -7.42 -32.24
C LEU A 176 17.81 -6.67 -32.89
N ASP A 177 18.96 -6.71 -32.23
CA ASP A 177 20.25 -6.32 -32.79
C ASP A 177 21.28 -7.44 -32.59
N GLN A 178 22.54 -7.19 -32.95
CA GLN A 178 23.61 -8.19 -32.89
C GLN A 178 23.91 -8.70 -31.48
N ASN A 179 23.64 -7.90 -30.45
CA ASN A 179 24.03 -8.15 -29.06
C ASN A 179 22.86 -8.07 -28.07
N SER A 180 21.66 -7.65 -28.51
CA SER A 180 20.51 -7.50 -27.63
C SER A 180 19.20 -7.86 -28.33
N ALA A 181 18.24 -8.35 -27.55
CA ALA A 181 16.88 -8.59 -28.01
C ALA A 181 15.89 -8.20 -26.92
N GLU A 182 14.75 -7.65 -27.31
CA GLU A 182 13.63 -7.40 -26.40
C GLU A 182 12.52 -8.39 -26.69
N ILE A 183 12.08 -9.11 -25.66
CA ILE A 183 11.12 -10.20 -25.74
C ILE A 183 9.92 -9.87 -24.88
N ARG A 184 8.73 -9.98 -25.46
CA ARG A 184 7.44 -9.89 -24.79
C ARG A 184 6.84 -11.28 -24.62
N PHE A 185 6.23 -11.53 -23.47
CA PHE A 185 5.59 -12.79 -23.13
C PHE A 185 4.45 -12.54 -22.12
N THR A 186 3.54 -13.51 -22.00
CA THR A 186 2.36 -13.43 -21.13
C THR A 186 2.40 -14.55 -20.09
N GLY A 187 2.08 -14.24 -18.83
CA GLY A 187 1.88 -15.23 -17.77
C GLY A 187 0.55 -15.96 -17.93
N LEU A 188 0.55 -17.29 -17.83
CA LEU A 188 -0.61 -18.14 -18.05
C LEU A 188 -1.69 -17.97 -16.97
N GLU A 189 -1.30 -17.91 -15.71
CA GLU A 189 -2.22 -17.89 -14.57
C GLU A 189 -2.83 -16.50 -14.33
N ILE A 190 -2.06 -15.45 -14.62
CA ILE A 190 -2.44 -14.05 -14.34
C ILE A 190 -2.87 -13.28 -15.61
N SER A 191 -2.63 -13.83 -16.81
CA SER A 191 -2.89 -13.15 -18.08
C SER A 191 -2.20 -11.79 -18.24
N ILE A 192 -1.09 -11.57 -17.53
CA ILE A 192 -0.32 -10.33 -17.53
C ILE A 192 0.84 -10.45 -18.51
N THR A 193 1.07 -9.38 -19.26
CA THR A 193 2.15 -9.32 -20.25
C THR A 193 3.32 -8.53 -19.72
N ALA A 194 4.51 -9.12 -19.78
CA ALA A 194 5.76 -8.48 -19.43
C ALA A 194 6.73 -8.44 -20.62
N SER A 195 7.79 -7.68 -20.48
CA SER A 195 8.89 -7.64 -21.45
C SER A 195 10.23 -7.69 -20.73
N ILE A 196 11.17 -8.40 -21.33
CA ILE A 196 12.54 -8.52 -20.83
C ILE A 196 13.55 -8.34 -21.96
N ARG A 197 14.74 -7.88 -21.61
CA ARG A 197 15.88 -7.86 -22.52
C ARG A 197 16.72 -9.12 -22.37
N MET A 198 17.19 -9.65 -23.49
CA MET A 198 18.29 -10.60 -23.56
C MET A 198 19.53 -9.91 -24.09
N LYS A 199 20.70 -10.32 -23.59
CA LYS A 199 22.01 -9.82 -24.02
C LYS A 199 22.88 -10.97 -24.48
N LYS A 200 23.66 -10.74 -25.53
CA LYS A 200 24.64 -11.69 -26.04
C LYS A 200 26.02 -11.39 -25.43
N ILE A 201 26.56 -12.34 -24.67
CA ILE A 201 27.87 -12.24 -24.03
C ILE A 201 28.68 -13.51 -24.36
N ASN A 202 29.87 -13.35 -24.93
CA ASN A 202 30.74 -14.46 -25.36
C ASN A 202 29.99 -15.50 -26.22
N ASP A 203 29.22 -14.99 -27.20
CA ASP A 203 28.36 -15.77 -28.09
C ASP A 203 27.18 -16.53 -27.45
N MET A 204 26.92 -16.33 -26.16
CA MET A 204 25.77 -16.89 -25.44
C MET A 204 24.72 -15.82 -25.18
N TRP A 205 23.45 -16.17 -25.38
CA TRP A 205 22.36 -15.32 -24.95
C TRP A 205 22.05 -15.54 -23.48
N LEU A 206 21.83 -14.46 -22.75
CA LEU A 206 21.51 -14.44 -21.32
C LEU A 206 20.38 -13.44 -21.07
N LEU A 207 19.59 -13.67 -20.02
CA LEU A 207 18.54 -12.76 -19.58
C LEU A 207 19.15 -11.55 -18.86
N ASP A 208 18.62 -10.35 -19.09
CA ASP A 208 19.05 -9.15 -18.37
C ASP A 208 18.43 -9.06 -16.96
N ASN A 209 17.36 -9.80 -16.72
CA ASN A 209 16.65 -9.87 -15.43
C ASN A 209 15.91 -11.22 -15.28
N SER A 210 15.18 -11.43 -14.18
CA SER A 210 14.27 -12.57 -14.00
C SER A 210 12.97 -12.42 -14.79
N ILE A 211 12.52 -13.49 -15.44
CA ILE A 211 11.21 -13.59 -16.09
C ILE A 211 10.10 -13.56 -15.04
N TYR A 212 10.29 -14.27 -13.92
CA TYR A 212 9.32 -14.30 -12.84
C TYR A 212 9.12 -12.91 -12.23
N PHE A 213 10.20 -12.23 -11.83
CA PHE A 213 10.08 -10.89 -11.25
C PHE A 213 9.65 -9.83 -12.27
N ALA A 214 9.86 -10.06 -13.57
CA ALA A 214 9.27 -9.21 -14.61
C ALA A 214 7.73 -9.36 -14.67
N LEU A 215 7.19 -10.56 -14.45
CA LEU A 215 5.73 -10.77 -14.34
C LEU A 215 5.19 -10.20 -13.03
N GLU A 216 5.84 -10.47 -11.89
CA GLU A 216 5.46 -9.89 -10.59
C GLU A 216 5.44 -8.36 -10.66
N LYS A 217 6.44 -7.74 -11.32
CA LYS A 217 6.46 -6.30 -11.50
C LYS A 217 5.33 -5.79 -12.40
N ALA A 218 5.04 -6.49 -13.49
CA ALA A 218 3.94 -6.12 -14.37
C ALA A 218 2.57 -6.27 -13.67
N GLU A 219 2.43 -7.26 -12.78
CA GLU A 219 1.26 -7.44 -11.91
C GLU A 219 1.14 -6.30 -10.91
N GLU A 220 2.21 -5.97 -10.19
CA GLU A 220 2.27 -4.83 -9.28
C GLU A 220 1.86 -3.53 -10.00
N ASP A 221 2.42 -3.26 -11.19
CA ASP A 221 2.09 -2.06 -11.97
C ASP A 221 0.61 -2.03 -12.40
N GLN A 222 0.02 -3.18 -12.71
CA GLN A 222 -1.41 -3.28 -13.01
C GLN A 222 -2.26 -3.05 -11.77
N LEU A 223 -1.90 -3.62 -10.62
CA LEU A 223 -2.60 -3.46 -9.35
C LEU A 223 -2.52 -2.01 -8.84
N LEU A 224 -1.37 -1.36 -8.99
CA LEU A 224 -1.19 0.07 -8.68
C LEU A 224 -2.08 0.98 -9.54
N ALA A 225 -2.53 0.51 -10.70
CA ALA A 225 -3.47 1.23 -11.57
C ALA A 225 -4.95 0.94 -11.26
N THR A 226 -5.25 0.06 -10.30
CA THR A 226 -6.64 -0.23 -9.88
C THR A 226 -7.14 0.77 -8.85
N ASN A 227 -8.47 0.91 -8.74
CA ASN A 227 -9.05 1.67 -7.65
C ASN A 227 -8.99 0.83 -6.38
N TRP A 228 -8.58 1.44 -5.28
CA TRP A 228 -8.50 0.78 -3.97
C TRP A 228 -9.81 0.10 -3.55
N GLU A 229 -10.95 0.75 -3.83
CA GLU A 229 -12.29 0.29 -3.46
C GLU A 229 -12.68 -1.04 -4.12
N ASP A 230 -12.02 -1.41 -5.22
CA ASP A 230 -12.25 -2.69 -5.89
C ASP A 230 -11.56 -3.88 -5.17
N ASN A 231 -10.70 -3.60 -4.19
CA ASN A 231 -9.86 -4.60 -3.51
C ASN A 231 -10.10 -4.72 -2.00
N LEU A 232 -11.15 -4.10 -1.45
CA LEU A 232 -11.45 -4.12 0.00
C LEU A 232 -11.53 -5.54 0.58
N THR A 233 -11.05 -5.73 1.80
CA THR A 233 -10.95 -7.05 2.44
C THR A 233 -11.85 -7.24 3.65
N ASP A 234 -12.40 -6.18 4.24
CA ASP A 234 -13.41 -6.22 5.31
C ASP A 234 -14.21 -4.92 5.41
N GLY A 235 -15.31 -4.96 6.18
CA GLY A 235 -16.25 -3.86 6.34
C GLY A 235 -15.77 -2.67 7.18
N ALA A 236 -14.56 -2.70 7.75
CA ALA A 236 -13.99 -1.50 8.38
C ALA A 236 -13.45 -0.51 7.35
N GLN A 237 -13.08 -1.00 6.16
CA GLN A 237 -12.60 -0.15 5.09
C GLN A 237 -13.76 0.53 4.38
N ASN A 238 -13.54 1.79 3.97
CA ASN A 238 -14.51 2.56 3.17
C ASN A 238 -15.88 2.69 3.84
N SER A 239 -15.87 2.85 5.17
CA SER A 239 -17.07 2.86 6.01
C SER A 239 -17.23 4.20 6.74
N GLY A 240 -18.46 4.44 7.21
CA GLY A 240 -18.81 5.60 8.03
C GLY A 240 -18.45 6.97 7.42
N THR A 241 -18.03 7.88 8.28
CA THR A 241 -17.59 9.25 7.97
C THR A 241 -16.08 9.35 7.72
N ALA A 242 -15.30 8.35 8.10
CA ALA A 242 -13.85 8.28 7.95
C ALA A 242 -13.45 7.15 6.98
N THR A 243 -13.87 7.27 5.72
CA THR A 243 -13.75 6.18 4.74
C THR A 243 -12.32 5.88 4.30
N ARG A 244 -11.48 6.90 4.20
CA ARG A 244 -10.08 6.81 3.72
C ARG A 244 -9.20 7.96 4.20
N LEU A 245 -7.91 7.70 4.38
CA LEU A 245 -6.92 8.69 4.84
C LEU A 245 -6.37 9.56 3.69
N TYR A 246 -7.19 9.93 2.71
CA TYR A 246 -6.80 10.85 1.63
C TYR A 246 -7.92 11.80 1.24
N GLY A 247 -7.55 12.88 0.55
CA GLY A 247 -8.43 14.00 0.25
C GLY A 247 -8.52 15.01 1.39
N ASP A 248 -9.60 15.78 1.45
CA ASP A 248 -9.84 16.77 2.49
C ASP A 248 -10.46 16.09 3.73
N ILE A 249 -9.79 16.14 4.87
CA ILE A 249 -10.18 15.43 6.09
C ILE A 249 -10.35 16.42 7.26
N LEU A 250 -11.47 16.33 7.98
CA LEU A 250 -11.71 17.11 9.20
C LEU A 250 -11.62 16.25 10.47
N VAL A 251 -10.75 16.65 11.40
CA VAL A 251 -10.67 16.07 12.75
C VAL A 251 -11.33 17.04 13.74
N ILE A 252 -12.49 16.65 14.27
CA ILE A 252 -13.28 17.46 15.19
C ILE A 252 -12.88 17.14 16.63
N ASN A 253 -12.29 18.11 17.33
CA ASN A 253 -11.98 17.97 18.74
C ASN A 253 -13.19 18.32 19.61
N ILE A 254 -13.53 17.43 20.53
CA ILE A 254 -14.52 17.66 21.59
C ILE A 254 -13.85 17.49 22.94
N PHE A 255 -13.73 18.56 23.70
CA PHE A 255 -13.19 18.54 25.05
C PHE A 255 -14.29 18.23 26.05
N ILE A 256 -14.16 17.12 26.76
CA ILE A 256 -15.13 16.67 27.76
C ILE A 256 -14.55 16.87 29.16
N SER A 257 -15.24 17.68 29.96
CA SER A 257 -15.03 17.73 31.40
C SER A 257 -16.06 16.82 32.07
N ASP A 258 -15.64 16.01 33.02
CA ASP A 258 -16.50 15.12 33.80
C ASP A 258 -16.51 15.52 35.29
N GLY A 259 -17.26 14.82 36.12
CA GLY A 259 -17.36 15.11 37.55
C GLY A 259 -16.04 14.99 38.33
N ASN A 260 -14.97 14.46 37.72
CA ASN A 260 -13.66 14.25 38.34
C ASN A 260 -12.52 15.03 37.66
N SER A 261 -12.75 15.59 36.47
CA SER A 261 -11.72 16.21 35.65
C SER A 261 -12.26 17.35 34.79
N GLU A 262 -11.49 18.43 34.69
CA GLU A 262 -11.86 19.63 33.93
C GLU A 262 -10.69 20.10 33.06
N TRP A 263 -11.00 20.63 31.89
CA TRP A 263 -9.97 21.19 30.99
C TRP A 263 -9.54 22.60 31.40
N ASN A 264 -8.24 22.87 31.29
CA ASN A 264 -7.68 24.20 31.38
C ASN A 264 -6.94 24.55 30.06
N LYS A 265 -6.67 25.84 29.85
CA LYS A 265 -6.07 26.34 28.62
C LYS A 265 -4.73 25.71 28.27
N THR A 266 -3.88 25.46 29.26
CA THR A 266 -2.57 24.83 29.03
C THR A 266 -2.75 23.41 28.53
N ALA A 267 -3.58 22.60 29.20
CA ALA A 267 -3.85 21.23 28.78
C ALA A 267 -4.49 21.16 27.38
N ILE A 268 -5.42 22.08 27.06
CA ILE A 268 -6.02 22.19 25.73
C ILE A 268 -4.94 22.49 24.67
N SER A 269 -4.08 23.48 24.94
CA SER A 269 -3.01 23.86 24.02
C SER A 269 -2.02 22.71 23.80
N ASP A 270 -1.60 22.02 24.86
CA ASP A 270 -0.68 20.89 24.79
C ASP A 270 -1.30 19.75 23.97
N MET A 271 -2.59 19.46 24.18
CA MET A 271 -3.34 18.45 23.44
C MET A 271 -3.40 18.77 21.94
N LEU A 272 -3.80 19.99 21.58
CA LEU A 272 -3.89 20.42 20.19
C LEU A 272 -2.54 20.39 19.48
N GLU A 273 -1.43 20.63 20.20
CA GLU A 273 -0.08 20.44 19.64
C GLU A 273 0.22 18.96 19.32
N TYR A 274 -0.27 18.02 20.14
CA TYR A 274 -0.14 16.59 19.83
C TYR A 274 -0.98 16.17 18.62
N VAL A 275 -2.20 16.70 18.50
CA VAL A 275 -3.05 16.48 17.33
C VAL A 275 -2.39 17.03 16.07
N ASP A 276 -1.90 18.27 16.10
CA ASP A 276 -1.20 18.89 14.97
C ASP A 276 0.03 18.07 14.52
N LYS A 277 0.84 17.59 15.47
CA LYS A 277 1.97 16.70 15.15
C LYS A 277 1.53 15.37 14.55
N ALA A 278 0.42 14.79 15.04
CA ALA A 278 -0.11 13.54 14.53
C ALA A 278 -0.67 13.71 13.12
N THR A 279 -1.47 14.75 12.86
CA THR A 279 -2.05 15.00 11.53
C THR A 279 -0.96 15.30 10.50
N ASN A 280 0.01 16.17 10.84
CA ASN A 280 1.17 16.43 9.97
C ASN A 280 1.98 15.16 9.64
N TYR A 281 2.14 14.26 10.62
CA TYR A 281 2.79 12.96 10.38
C TYR A 281 1.97 12.10 9.40
N LEU A 282 0.66 12.01 9.58
CA LEU A 282 -0.21 11.22 8.71
C LEU A 282 -0.23 11.75 7.27
N GLU A 283 -0.26 13.07 7.07
CA GLU A 283 -0.13 13.69 5.75
C GLU A 283 1.21 13.35 5.08
N LYS A 284 2.30 13.40 5.85
CA LYS A 284 3.64 12.99 5.38
C LYS A 284 3.66 11.51 4.99
N MET A 285 3.00 10.65 5.75
CA MET A 285 2.91 9.22 5.43
C MET A 285 2.07 8.99 4.16
N ALA A 286 0.95 9.70 3.99
CA ALA A 286 0.16 9.65 2.75
C ALA A 286 1.01 10.08 1.52
N LEU A 287 1.77 11.16 1.66
CA LEU A 287 2.66 11.64 0.60
C LEU A 287 3.75 10.63 0.22
N ALA A 288 4.23 9.80 1.17
CA ALA A 288 5.19 8.74 0.88
C ALA A 288 4.62 7.66 -0.07
N TYR A 289 3.29 7.52 -0.12
CA TYR A 289 2.56 6.68 -1.08
C TYR A 289 2.13 7.44 -2.35
N ASN A 290 2.55 8.70 -2.52
CA ASN A 290 2.12 9.62 -3.58
C ASN A 290 0.61 9.90 -3.57
N VAL A 291 0.03 9.92 -2.37
CA VAL A 291 -1.38 10.25 -2.15
C VAL A 291 -1.47 11.58 -1.40
N GLU A 292 -2.31 12.50 -1.90
CA GLU A 292 -2.56 13.79 -1.24
C GLU A 292 -3.62 13.63 -0.15
N SER A 293 -3.30 14.12 1.04
CA SER A 293 -4.18 14.13 2.21
C SER A 293 -4.01 15.48 2.89
N GLU A 294 -5.10 16.21 3.11
CA GLU A 294 -5.13 17.48 3.82
C GLU A 294 -5.99 17.31 5.06
N ILE A 295 -5.35 17.18 6.23
CA ILE A 295 -5.99 16.87 7.49
C ILE A 295 -6.08 18.13 8.35
N THR A 296 -7.26 18.75 8.35
CA THR A 296 -7.58 19.89 9.20
C THR A 296 -8.10 19.43 10.55
N ALA A 297 -7.43 19.78 11.65
CA ALA A 297 -8.00 19.63 12.99
C ALA A 297 -8.63 20.95 13.47
N THR A 298 -9.75 20.88 14.18
CA THR A 298 -10.40 22.09 14.73
C THR A 298 -9.47 22.81 15.71
N SER A 299 -9.34 24.13 15.56
CA SER A 299 -8.59 24.97 16.50
C SER A 299 -9.27 25.04 17.89
N GLU A 300 -8.61 25.63 18.90
CA GLU A 300 -9.22 25.86 20.23
C GLU A 300 -10.58 26.58 20.13
N ALA A 301 -10.71 27.51 19.17
CA ALA A 301 -11.92 28.32 18.97
C ALA A 301 -13.04 27.58 18.23
N GLU A 302 -12.70 26.59 17.40
CA GLU A 302 -13.65 25.81 16.59
C GLU A 302 -13.99 24.46 17.25
N SER A 303 -13.20 24.04 18.25
CA SER A 303 -13.44 22.82 19.02
C SER A 303 -14.71 22.92 19.87
N LEU A 304 -15.32 21.79 20.13
CA LEU A 304 -16.53 21.70 20.96
C LEU A 304 -16.16 21.42 22.42
N TYR A 305 -17.03 21.87 23.33
CA TYR A 305 -16.83 21.71 24.77
C TYR A 305 -18.09 21.16 25.42
N PHE A 306 -17.95 20.02 26.11
CA PHE A 306 -19.04 19.34 26.77
C PHE A 306 -18.74 19.14 28.26
N VAL A 307 -19.75 19.35 29.10
CA VAL A 307 -19.65 19.13 30.55
C VAL A 307 -20.61 18.01 30.94
N TYR A 308 -20.06 16.90 31.39
CA TYR A 308 -20.79 15.74 31.87
C TYR A 308 -20.79 15.70 33.40
N ASN A 309 -21.97 15.69 34.02
CA ASN A 309 -22.06 15.64 35.48
C ASN A 309 -21.74 14.26 36.08
N GLY A 310 -21.62 13.22 35.25
CA GLY A 310 -21.21 11.88 35.68
C GLY A 310 -19.70 11.69 35.65
N THR A 311 -19.26 10.44 35.79
CA THR A 311 -17.85 10.05 35.62
C THR A 311 -17.71 9.27 34.33
N ILE A 312 -16.77 9.65 33.47
CA ILE A 312 -16.44 8.87 32.27
C ILE A 312 -15.72 7.58 32.72
N PRO A 313 -16.07 6.40 32.20
CA PRO A 313 -15.33 5.17 32.49
C PRO A 313 -13.88 5.25 31.95
N ASP A 314 -12.93 4.65 32.64
CA ASP A 314 -11.56 4.42 32.15
C ASP A 314 -11.38 3.03 31.49
N ASP A 315 -12.44 2.24 31.46
CA ASP A 315 -12.53 0.94 30.79
C ASP A 315 -12.81 1.12 29.29
N TYR A 316 -11.82 0.75 28.46
CA TYR A 316 -11.90 0.83 27.01
C TYR A 316 -12.91 -0.15 26.38
N THR A 317 -13.42 -1.13 27.14
CA THR A 317 -14.42 -2.09 26.65
C THR A 317 -15.85 -1.57 26.77
N TYR A 318 -16.10 -0.55 27.58
CA TYR A 318 -17.44 -0.03 27.84
C TYR A 318 -17.82 1.13 26.91
N THR A 319 -17.74 0.95 25.59
CA THR A 319 -17.89 2.05 24.60
C THR A 319 -19.26 2.74 24.56
N ILE A 320 -20.32 2.10 25.08
CA ILE A 320 -21.70 2.62 25.05
C ILE A 320 -21.91 3.90 25.89
N TRP A 321 -20.97 4.24 26.79
CA TRP A 321 -21.07 5.41 27.67
C TRP A 321 -21.27 6.73 26.89
N ILE A 322 -20.73 6.82 25.66
CA ILE A 322 -20.84 8.01 24.80
C ILE A 322 -22.32 8.25 24.46
N GLU A 323 -23.03 7.18 24.11
CA GLU A 323 -24.44 7.23 23.74
C GLU A 323 -25.32 7.48 24.95
N GLU A 324 -25.01 6.85 26.09
CA GLU A 324 -25.70 7.14 27.35
C GLU A 324 -25.53 8.61 27.77
N MET A 325 -24.33 9.17 27.62
CA MET A 325 -24.05 10.57 27.91
C MET A 325 -24.89 11.49 27.02
N MET A 326 -24.98 11.20 25.71
CA MET A 326 -25.68 12.05 24.75
C MET A 326 -27.21 11.88 24.78
N ALA A 327 -27.73 10.69 25.12
CA ALA A 327 -29.16 10.38 25.12
C ALA A 327 -29.99 11.28 26.05
N TYR A 328 -29.39 11.79 27.14
CA TYR A 328 -30.06 12.69 28.09
C TYR A 328 -29.85 14.19 27.77
N THR A 329 -29.23 14.50 26.64
CA THR A 329 -29.04 15.87 26.16
C THR A 329 -30.13 16.25 25.15
N THR A 330 -30.20 17.54 24.78
CA THR A 330 -31.06 17.99 23.68
C THR A 330 -30.62 17.47 22.31
N TYR A 331 -29.38 16.97 22.19
CA TYR A 331 -28.81 16.49 20.94
C TYR A 331 -29.13 15.01 20.68
N GLY A 332 -29.36 14.22 21.74
CA GLY A 332 -29.78 12.81 21.70
C GLY A 332 -28.72 11.81 21.23
N SER A 333 -27.68 12.24 20.51
CA SER A 333 -26.57 11.41 20.01
C SER A 333 -25.32 12.27 19.81
N LEU A 334 -24.15 11.62 19.67
CA LEU A 334 -22.92 12.34 19.33
C LEU A 334 -23.02 13.02 17.95
N LYS A 335 -23.61 12.33 16.96
CA LYS A 335 -23.86 12.89 15.63
C LYS A 335 -24.72 14.15 15.68
N GLY A 336 -25.83 14.10 16.43
CA GLY A 336 -26.68 15.27 16.64
C GLY A 336 -25.98 16.42 17.37
N TYR A 337 -24.97 16.12 18.20
CA TYR A 337 -24.15 17.15 18.83
C TYR A 337 -23.21 17.82 17.82
N VAL A 338 -22.51 17.04 17.00
CA VAL A 338 -21.65 17.57 15.92
C VAL A 338 -22.46 18.41 14.93
N GLU A 339 -23.60 17.89 14.45
CA GLU A 339 -24.47 18.57 13.48
C GLU A 339 -25.12 19.87 14.01
N ALA A 340 -25.15 20.05 15.34
CA ALA A 340 -25.62 21.30 15.92
C ALA A 340 -24.59 22.45 15.85
N TYR A 341 -23.32 22.14 15.59
CA TYR A 341 -22.21 23.12 15.51
C TYR A 341 -21.54 23.16 14.14
N PHE A 342 -21.56 22.04 13.40
CA PHE A 342 -21.07 21.92 12.04
C PHE A 342 -22.25 21.62 11.12
N THR A 343 -22.56 22.54 10.22
CA THR A 343 -23.64 22.37 9.25
C THR A 343 -23.30 21.31 8.21
N GLU A 344 -24.32 20.73 7.58
CA GLU A 344 -24.13 19.80 6.44
C GLU A 344 -23.30 20.44 5.31
N ASP A 345 -23.51 21.73 5.04
CA ASP A 345 -22.73 22.51 4.06
C ASP A 345 -21.26 22.71 4.48
N GLU A 346 -20.95 22.66 5.77
CA GLU A 346 -19.56 22.72 6.27
C GLU A 346 -18.88 21.35 6.22
N LEU A 347 -19.57 20.31 6.68
CA LEU A 347 -19.04 18.94 6.67
C LEU A 347 -18.84 18.42 5.24
N SER A 348 -19.74 18.76 4.30
CA SER A 348 -19.64 18.35 2.89
C SER A 348 -18.48 18.98 2.10
N LYS A 349 -17.72 19.90 2.71
CA LYS A 349 -16.46 20.40 2.13
C LYS A 349 -15.31 19.43 2.31
N TYR A 350 -15.46 18.46 3.21
CA TYR A 350 -14.46 17.44 3.49
C TYR A 350 -14.93 16.13 2.89
N ASP A 351 -13.99 15.37 2.31
CA ASP A 351 -14.23 14.02 1.85
C ASP A 351 -14.48 13.06 3.01
N ASN A 352 -13.84 13.33 4.16
CA ASN A 352 -13.93 12.53 5.36
C ASN A 352 -13.94 13.41 6.62
N TYR A 353 -14.54 12.93 7.70
CA TYR A 353 -14.38 13.55 9.01
C TYR A 353 -14.50 12.54 10.14
N CYS A 354 -13.87 12.85 11.27
CA CYS A 354 -13.92 12.02 12.47
C CYS A 354 -13.86 12.87 13.75
N VAL A 355 -14.12 12.24 14.89
CA VAL A 355 -14.20 12.95 16.19
C VAL A 355 -13.14 12.46 17.17
N LEU A 356 -12.47 13.38 17.84
CA LEU A 356 -11.64 13.10 19.01
C LEU A 356 -12.35 13.58 20.28
N LEU A 357 -12.74 12.63 21.13
CA LEU A 357 -13.34 12.86 22.44
C LEU A 357 -12.22 12.94 23.48
N ASN A 358 -11.81 14.17 23.81
CA ASN A 358 -10.67 14.43 24.69
C ASN A 358 -11.11 14.51 26.16
N VAL A 359 -10.54 13.66 27.02
CA VAL A 359 -10.88 13.57 28.45
C VAL A 359 -9.66 13.87 29.32
N ASN A 360 -9.77 14.86 30.23
CA ASN A 360 -8.63 15.35 31.01
C ASN A 360 -8.26 14.48 32.22
N LYS A 361 -8.03 13.18 32.01
CA LYS A 361 -7.58 12.26 33.05
C LYS A 361 -6.83 11.07 32.46
N SER A 362 -6.12 10.35 33.32
CA SER A 362 -5.47 9.09 32.94
C SER A 362 -6.49 8.02 32.54
N GLY A 363 -6.19 7.30 31.47
CA GLY A 363 -6.92 6.17 30.93
C GLY A 363 -6.17 5.62 29.73
N ARG A 364 -6.65 4.52 29.15
CA ARG A 364 -6.15 4.01 27.88
C ARG A 364 -7.00 4.58 26.75
N SER A 365 -6.38 5.29 25.81
CA SER A 365 -7.07 5.76 24.60
C SER A 365 -7.50 4.59 23.73
N TYR A 366 -8.57 4.80 22.95
CA TYR A 366 -9.10 3.80 22.02
C TYR A 366 -9.96 4.43 20.94
N ALA A 367 -10.04 3.76 19.81
CA ALA A 367 -10.89 4.11 18.68
C ALA A 367 -12.17 3.27 18.62
N ILE A 368 -13.23 3.88 18.13
CA ILE A 368 -14.49 3.23 17.76
C ILE A 368 -14.71 3.54 16.29
N GLN A 369 -14.30 2.60 15.45
CA GLN A 369 -14.46 2.68 14.00
C GLN A 369 -15.84 2.20 13.55
N CYS A 370 -16.30 2.69 12.41
CA CYS A 370 -17.44 2.12 11.72
C CYS A 370 -16.99 0.81 11.06
N ASN A 371 -17.78 -0.25 11.22
CA ASN A 371 -17.57 -1.50 10.48
C ASN A 371 -18.92 -1.99 9.95
N THR A 372 -19.11 -1.91 8.64
CA THR A 372 -20.39 -2.26 7.98
C THR A 372 -20.74 -3.75 8.08
N ASP A 373 -19.78 -4.62 8.41
CA ASP A 373 -20.05 -6.03 8.68
C ASP A 373 -20.68 -6.25 10.06
N ASN A 374 -20.60 -5.25 10.95
CA ASN A 374 -21.14 -5.32 12.30
C ASN A 374 -22.53 -4.67 12.42
N TYR A 375 -23.34 -5.18 13.36
CA TYR A 375 -24.72 -4.74 13.58
C TYR A 375 -24.83 -3.33 14.20
N ASP A 376 -23.74 -2.81 14.76
CA ASP A 376 -23.64 -1.49 15.39
C ASP A 376 -23.05 -0.42 14.45
N SER A 377 -22.86 -0.73 13.17
CA SER A 377 -22.37 0.21 12.14
C SER A 377 -23.13 1.53 12.13
N GLU A 378 -24.45 1.54 12.27
CA GLU A 378 -25.25 2.77 12.33
C GLU A 378 -24.91 3.63 13.57
N LEU A 379 -24.60 3.00 14.70
CA LEU A 379 -24.20 3.68 15.93
C LEU A 379 -22.78 4.24 15.80
N ASN A 380 -21.91 3.50 15.12
CA ASN A 380 -20.50 3.83 14.93
C ASN A 380 -20.25 4.59 13.62
N TYR A 381 -21.30 4.96 12.89
CA TYR A 381 -21.20 5.64 11.59
C TYR A 381 -20.39 6.94 11.67
N LEU A 382 -20.51 7.65 12.79
CA LEU A 382 -19.60 8.75 13.14
C LEU A 382 -18.41 8.18 13.91
N GLU A 383 -17.30 7.95 13.21
CA GLU A 383 -16.08 7.41 13.80
C GLU A 383 -15.50 8.38 14.81
N ARG A 384 -15.04 7.81 15.92
CA ARG A 384 -14.57 8.55 17.08
C ARG A 384 -13.47 7.82 17.83
N ALA A 385 -12.51 8.57 18.34
CA ALA A 385 -11.55 8.08 19.32
C ALA A 385 -11.74 8.78 20.65
N VAL A 386 -11.55 8.04 21.74
CA VAL A 386 -11.50 8.58 23.10
C VAL A 386 -10.05 8.76 23.48
N MET A 387 -9.65 10.02 23.70
CA MET A 387 -8.27 10.41 23.97
C MET A 387 -8.14 10.80 25.44
N PHE A 388 -7.45 9.96 26.22
CA PHE A 388 -7.16 10.26 27.62
C PHE A 388 -5.89 11.08 27.77
N TYR A 389 -5.99 12.19 28.49
CA TYR A 389 -4.89 13.10 28.71
C TYR A 389 -4.16 12.78 30.02
N SER A 390 -2.89 12.38 29.89
CA SER A 390 -1.96 12.28 31.01
C SER A 390 -0.56 12.69 30.59
N THR A 391 0.05 13.61 31.34
CA THR A 391 1.45 14.05 31.15
C THR A 391 2.43 13.28 32.03
N ASP A 392 1.96 12.31 32.82
CA ASP A 392 2.84 11.48 33.65
C ASP A 392 3.58 10.47 32.77
N ARG A 393 4.85 10.77 32.44
CA ARG A 393 5.71 9.89 31.63
C ARG A 393 5.96 8.50 32.24
N ASN A 394 5.64 8.28 33.52
CA ASN A 394 5.71 6.95 34.13
C ASN A 394 4.45 6.11 33.91
N TYR A 395 3.40 6.71 33.36
CA TYR A 395 2.18 6.01 33.00
C TYR A 395 2.34 5.35 31.62
N ASN A 396 2.06 4.06 31.51
CA ASN A 396 2.25 3.31 30.25
C ASN A 396 1.45 3.85 29.07
N TYR A 397 0.34 4.56 29.35
CA TYR A 397 -0.52 5.18 28.35
C TYR A 397 -0.47 6.71 28.45
N PHE A 398 0.70 7.26 28.81
CA PHE A 398 0.89 8.70 28.76
C PHE A 398 0.71 9.21 27.34
N MET A 399 0.26 10.45 27.23
CA MET A 399 -0.14 11.01 25.96
C MET A 399 1.06 11.46 25.14
N CYS A 400 1.07 11.13 23.85
CA CYS A 400 2.07 11.55 22.87
C CYS A 400 1.44 11.67 21.46
N PRO A 401 2.10 12.35 20.49
CA PRO A 401 1.58 12.45 19.11
C PRO A 401 1.28 11.09 18.48
N SER A 402 2.13 10.10 18.73
CA SER A 402 2.02 8.76 18.15
C SER A 402 0.73 8.05 18.58
N THR A 403 0.24 8.30 19.80
CA THR A 403 -1.06 7.78 20.25
C THR A 403 -2.19 8.39 19.43
N TYR A 404 -2.17 9.71 19.17
CA TYR A 404 -3.20 10.33 18.32
C TYR A 404 -3.16 9.79 16.90
N ALA A 405 -1.98 9.66 16.29
CA ALA A 405 -1.87 9.10 14.95
C ALA A 405 -2.37 7.65 14.88
N HIS A 406 -2.02 6.83 15.88
CA HIS A 406 -2.48 5.45 16.01
C HIS A 406 -4.01 5.35 16.11
N GLU A 407 -4.62 6.11 17.02
CA GLU A 407 -6.08 6.09 17.17
C GLU A 407 -6.81 6.67 15.96
N ILE A 408 -6.28 7.71 15.31
CA ILE A 408 -6.85 8.25 14.07
C ILE A 408 -6.82 7.18 12.97
N LEU A 409 -5.73 6.43 12.82
CA LEU A 409 -5.62 5.37 11.80
C LEU A 409 -6.69 4.28 11.96
N HIS A 410 -7.03 3.91 13.19
CA HIS A 410 -8.15 2.99 13.43
C HIS A 410 -9.49 3.53 12.90
N LEU A 411 -9.73 4.84 12.99
CA LEU A 411 -10.96 5.44 12.48
C LEU A 411 -11.09 5.26 10.96
N PHE A 412 -9.97 5.14 10.25
CA PHE A 412 -9.91 4.84 8.82
C PHE A 412 -9.76 3.35 8.50
N GLY A 413 -9.98 2.48 9.49
CA GLY A 413 -10.02 1.03 9.30
C GLY A 413 -8.70 0.29 9.52
N ALA A 414 -7.64 0.94 10.02
CA ALA A 414 -6.41 0.24 10.38
C ALA A 414 -6.65 -0.79 11.51
N SER A 415 -6.02 -1.96 11.42
CA SER A 415 -6.06 -2.98 12.47
C SER A 415 -4.84 -2.87 13.39
N ASP A 416 -5.02 -3.18 14.67
CA ASP A 416 -3.90 -3.38 15.59
C ASP A 416 -3.01 -4.55 15.12
N LEU A 417 -1.70 -4.32 15.13
CA LEU A 417 -0.69 -5.32 14.77
C LEU A 417 0.03 -5.90 15.99
N TYR A 418 -0.30 -5.43 17.20
CA TYR A 418 0.06 -6.08 18.45
C TYR A 418 -1.18 -6.84 18.98
N PHE A 419 -1.17 -8.18 18.94
CA PHE A 419 -2.29 -8.99 19.46
C PHE A 419 -2.19 -9.12 21.00
N PRO A 420 -3.31 -9.17 21.75
CA PRO A 420 -3.41 -8.42 22.98
C PRO A 420 -2.87 -9.24 24.15
N GLN A 421 -1.90 -8.66 24.85
CA GLN A 421 -1.56 -8.93 26.25
C GLN A 421 -0.69 -10.15 26.58
N ASP A 422 -0.32 -11.02 25.63
CA ASP A 422 0.67 -12.09 25.86
C ASP A 422 1.80 -12.03 24.82
N SER A 423 3.05 -11.92 25.28
CA SER A 423 4.28 -11.86 24.47
C SER A 423 4.58 -13.14 23.66
N ASP A 424 3.67 -14.11 23.68
CA ASP A 424 3.85 -15.45 23.11
C ASP A 424 2.98 -15.72 21.87
N ASP A 425 2.18 -14.75 21.39
CA ASP A 425 1.44 -14.94 20.14
C ASP A 425 2.38 -14.93 18.91
N GLU A 426 2.27 -15.98 18.11
CA GLU A 426 2.91 -16.15 16.82
C GLU A 426 2.65 -14.94 15.90
N ARG A 427 1.46 -14.34 15.96
CA ARG A 427 1.09 -13.16 15.15
C ARG A 427 1.91 -11.91 15.49
N ALA A 428 2.15 -11.64 16.77
CA ALA A 428 2.95 -10.49 17.20
C ALA A 428 4.40 -10.66 16.74
N LYS A 429 4.97 -11.87 16.87
CA LYS A 429 6.31 -12.20 16.38
C LYS A 429 6.40 -12.11 14.85
N ILE A 430 5.34 -12.48 14.12
CA ILE A 430 5.28 -12.30 12.67
C ILE A 430 5.24 -10.80 12.32
N ALA A 431 4.39 -10.01 12.97
CA ALA A 431 4.32 -8.55 12.76
C ALA A 431 5.66 -7.88 13.09
N GLU A 432 6.36 -8.35 14.12
CA GLU A 432 7.70 -7.87 14.46
C GLU A 432 8.72 -8.09 13.35
N ASN A 433 8.58 -9.16 12.58
CA ASN A 433 9.49 -9.49 11.51
C ASN A 433 9.09 -8.86 10.16
N TYR A 434 7.79 -8.69 9.91
CA TYR A 434 7.26 -8.21 8.62
C TYR A 434 7.09 -6.69 8.55
N VAL A 435 6.63 -6.08 9.64
CA VAL A 435 6.17 -4.68 9.70
C VAL A 435 6.69 -4.00 10.97
N TRP A 436 8.00 -4.15 11.20
CA TRP A 436 8.63 -3.88 12.49
C TRP A 436 8.58 -2.42 12.96
N SER A 437 8.40 -1.46 12.06
CA SER A 437 8.31 -0.04 12.41
C SER A 437 6.89 0.50 12.27
N ASP A 438 5.90 -0.34 11.97
CA ASP A 438 4.53 0.11 11.77
C ASP A 438 3.93 0.69 13.06
N ILE A 439 3.31 1.86 12.96
CA ILE A 439 2.69 2.54 14.10
C ILE A 439 1.52 1.75 14.72
N MET A 440 0.89 0.86 13.96
CA MET A 440 -0.15 -0.05 14.46
C MET A 440 0.45 -1.24 15.24
N ARG A 441 1.78 -1.43 15.19
CA ARG A 441 2.52 -2.43 16.00
C ARG A 441 3.24 -1.78 17.18
N TYR A 442 3.84 -0.61 16.95
CA TYR A 442 4.73 0.07 17.89
C TYR A 442 4.43 1.58 17.94
N ILE A 443 4.08 2.07 19.12
CA ILE A 443 3.76 3.49 19.35
C ILE A 443 4.97 4.17 20.01
N PRO A 444 5.84 4.88 19.26
CA PRO A 444 7.01 5.53 19.84
C PRO A 444 6.61 6.77 20.65
N ALA A 445 6.97 6.79 21.92
CA ALA A 445 6.49 7.83 22.82
C ALA A 445 7.26 9.16 22.70
N ASP A 446 8.52 9.12 22.25
CA ASP A 446 9.40 10.29 22.16
C ASP A 446 9.56 10.86 20.74
N ASP A 447 9.48 10.01 19.71
CA ASP A 447 9.70 10.41 18.31
C ASP A 447 8.78 9.66 17.35
N ILE A 448 7.69 10.31 16.93
CA ILE A 448 6.74 9.75 15.97
C ILE A 448 7.40 9.41 14.62
N GLU A 449 8.48 10.09 14.25
CA GLU A 449 9.19 9.89 12.99
C GLU A 449 10.00 8.58 12.95
N SER A 450 10.12 7.89 14.09
CA SER A 450 10.69 6.54 14.16
C SER A 450 9.71 5.45 13.75
N ALA A 451 8.42 5.76 13.65
CA ALA A 451 7.39 4.85 13.13
C ALA A 451 7.15 5.08 11.64
N THR A 452 6.54 4.08 11.00
CA THR A 452 6.12 4.10 9.60
C THR A 452 4.67 3.64 9.47
N ILE A 453 4.11 3.78 8.27
CA ILE A 453 2.89 3.09 7.84
C ILE A 453 3.32 2.03 6.81
N SER A 454 3.18 0.74 7.16
CA SER A 454 3.47 -0.37 6.23
C SER A 454 2.41 -0.46 5.14
N ASN A 455 2.72 -1.23 4.08
CA ASN A 455 1.77 -1.50 3.00
C ASN A 455 0.46 -2.15 3.51
N PHE A 456 0.50 -2.89 4.63
CA PHE A 456 -0.72 -3.44 5.24
C PHE A 456 -1.60 -2.31 5.76
N THR A 457 -1.06 -1.47 6.66
CA THR A 457 -1.80 -0.34 7.24
C THR A 457 -2.22 0.66 6.16
N ALA A 458 -1.34 0.97 5.20
CA ALA A 458 -1.65 1.85 4.07
C ALA A 458 -2.80 1.31 3.21
N PHE A 459 -2.82 0.00 2.94
CA PHE A 459 -3.93 -0.64 2.25
C PHE A 459 -5.22 -0.54 3.06
N LYS A 460 -5.16 -0.80 4.37
CA LYS A 460 -6.32 -0.73 5.27
C LYS A 460 -6.99 0.65 5.23
N VAL A 461 -6.20 1.72 5.26
CA VAL A 461 -6.69 3.11 5.32
C VAL A 461 -6.83 3.81 3.96
N GLY A 462 -6.68 3.08 2.85
CA GLY A 462 -6.92 3.61 1.50
C GLY A 462 -5.78 4.39 0.86
N LEU A 463 -4.56 4.33 1.43
CA LEU A 463 -3.36 4.93 0.85
C LEU A 463 -2.67 4.04 -0.19
N PHE A 464 -2.94 2.73 -0.17
CA PHE A 464 -2.34 1.76 -1.07
C PHE A 464 -3.42 0.91 -1.75
N PRO A 465 -3.45 0.77 -3.08
CA PRO A 465 -4.63 0.28 -3.79
C PRO A 465 -4.86 -1.24 -3.72
N TYR A 466 -3.88 -2.01 -3.28
CA TYR A 466 -3.99 -3.47 -3.19
C TYR A 466 -3.22 -4.01 -1.98
N LEU A 467 -3.59 -5.21 -1.52
CA LEU A 467 -2.87 -5.89 -0.45
C LEU A 467 -1.84 -6.86 -1.02
N ASP A 468 -0.56 -6.66 -0.71
CA ASP A 468 0.50 -7.60 -1.08
C ASP A 468 0.19 -8.99 -0.49
N SER A 469 0.39 -10.03 -1.29
CA SER A 469 -0.06 -11.38 -0.92
C SER A 469 0.61 -11.94 0.35
N GLN A 470 1.81 -11.45 0.65
CA GLN A 470 2.56 -11.73 1.89
C GLN A 470 1.87 -11.18 3.15
N LEU A 471 1.06 -10.14 3.02
CA LEU A 471 0.43 -9.44 4.13
C LEU A 471 -1.02 -9.93 4.39
N PHE A 472 -1.60 -10.80 3.54
CA PHE A 472 -2.91 -11.44 3.79
C PHE A 472 -2.95 -12.24 5.09
N LEU A 473 -1.80 -12.67 5.61
CA LEU A 473 -1.73 -13.35 6.92
C LEU A 473 -2.22 -12.45 8.06
N PHE A 474 -2.22 -11.13 7.89
CA PHE A 474 -2.78 -10.22 8.90
C PHE A 474 -4.30 -10.05 8.77
N ASN A 475 -4.88 -10.41 7.62
CA ASN A 475 -6.32 -10.25 7.32
C ASN A 475 -7.15 -11.51 7.64
N ASN A 476 -6.57 -12.70 7.55
CA ASN A 476 -7.30 -13.97 7.69
C ASN A 476 -7.55 -14.44 9.14
N TYR A 477 -7.02 -13.75 10.13
CA TYR A 477 -7.10 -14.15 11.54
C TYR A 477 -8.12 -13.33 12.35
N GLU A 478 -8.89 -12.45 11.69
CA GLU A 478 -9.98 -11.68 12.32
C GLU A 478 -11.34 -12.43 12.30
N LYS A 479 -11.35 -13.75 12.07
CA LYS A 479 -12.57 -14.58 12.06
C LYS A 479 -12.79 -15.41 13.31
#